data_AF-A0A4R6TKF5-F1
#
_entry.id   AF-A0A4R6TKF5-F1
#
_cell.length_a   1.000
_cell.length_b   1.000
_cell.length_c   1.000
_cell.angle_alpha   90.00
_cell.angle_beta   90.00
_cell.angle_gamma   90.00
#
_symmetry.space_group_name_H-M   'P 1'
#
loop_
_entity.id
_entity.type
_entity.pdbx_description
1 polymer ?
#
loop_
_entity_poly.entity_id
_entity_poly.type
_entity_poly.pdbx_seq_one_letter_code
_entity_poly.pdbx_strand_id
1 'polypeptide(L)'
;MLKRLLALQALLFFSCASEAQTINITDTLYATYGNYQESSIRKRRIKHQDIQPLIDQYRGKEGYEITKVGTSIEGRPLHLISLGNGSTDVFLWSQMHGDEPTATQAIFDILNFFDSKDFSGEKKAMLDELRIHFLPMLNPDGAEVFQRRNTLGIDINRDALRLQSPEGRTLKRVRDSLEADFGFNLHDQSIYYNAERTPKPATISYLAPAFNYEKDINQVRADAMRVIVFMNDIIQKYAPGQVGRYNDDFEPRAFGDNIQKWGTSTILIESGGFPGDTEKQEIRKLNYVSILSAIYTIATGQYKDIPIEAYENIPENDRKLFDLKLEGLSYNLLGNEYTLDLGIQRTEIDNSAHSDFWNRSTIADQGDLSTFYGYQVLDASGYTAVPGKIYPKTLNSLEAIKGLDLLQVLKDGYLYVRVADLAKSNKFVQYPINVLSTNYKIPEFRLTVDSNPNFLLQKNGINEYAVVNGFLIPLQGQQKDFRFKNALILR
;
A
#
# COMPACT_ATOMS: atom_id res chain seq x y z
N MET A 1 4.46 -10.79 -93.90
CA MET A 1 4.71 -9.34 -93.89
C MET A 1 4.64 -8.82 -92.46
N LEU A 2 5.77 -8.29 -91.98
CA LEU A 2 5.98 -7.22 -90.98
C LEU A 2 5.04 -7.01 -89.75
N LYS A 3 5.62 -7.27 -88.57
CA LYS A 3 5.75 -6.44 -87.33
C LYS A 3 4.51 -5.80 -86.63
N ARG A 4 4.63 -5.79 -85.27
CA ARG A 4 3.96 -4.98 -84.21
C ARG A 4 2.65 -5.59 -83.69
N LEU A 5 2.29 -5.60 -82.41
CA LEU A 5 2.75 -4.89 -81.20
C LEU A 5 2.15 -5.63 -79.97
N LEU A 6 2.86 -5.67 -78.84
CA LEU A 6 2.39 -5.28 -77.49
C LEU A 6 3.09 -6.05 -76.37
N ALA A 7 3.92 -5.31 -75.66
CA ALA A 7 4.55 -5.65 -74.40
C ALA A 7 3.50 -5.64 -73.27
N LEU A 8 3.60 -6.59 -72.36
CA LEU A 8 2.96 -6.53 -71.05
C LEU A 8 4.07 -6.55 -69.98
N GLN A 9 4.33 -5.40 -69.37
CA GLN A 9 5.19 -5.28 -68.20
C GLN A 9 4.40 -5.67 -66.96
N ALA A 10 4.91 -6.63 -66.20
CA ALA A 10 4.42 -6.97 -64.88
C ALA A 10 5.00 -5.98 -63.85
N LEU A 11 4.14 -5.14 -63.28
CA LEU A 11 4.41 -4.40 -62.05
C LEU A 11 3.72 -5.15 -60.90
N LEU A 12 4.50 -5.88 -60.13
CA LEU A 12 4.09 -6.46 -58.85
C LEU A 12 4.07 -5.35 -57.80
N PHE A 13 2.86 -4.97 -57.38
CA PHE A 13 2.66 -4.19 -56.16
C PHE A 13 2.91 -5.10 -54.95
N PHE A 14 4.04 -4.90 -54.27
CA PHE A 14 4.22 -5.34 -52.89
C PHE A 14 3.57 -4.29 -51.98
N SER A 15 2.34 -4.53 -51.56
CA SER A 15 1.74 -3.82 -50.44
C SER A 15 2.36 -4.35 -49.15
N CYS A 16 3.41 -3.68 -48.65
CA CYS A 16 3.78 -3.76 -47.25
C CYS A 16 2.63 -3.17 -46.43
N ALA A 17 1.78 -4.03 -45.88
CA ALA A 17 0.97 -3.67 -44.73
C ALA A 17 1.94 -3.43 -43.57
N SER A 18 2.30 -2.17 -43.33
CA SER A 18 2.84 -1.76 -42.05
C SER A 18 1.72 -1.89 -41.03
N GLU A 19 1.65 -3.02 -40.33
CA GLU A 19 1.04 -3.04 -39.01
C GLU A 19 1.87 -2.11 -38.14
N ALA A 20 1.47 -0.84 -38.08
CA ALA A 20 1.91 0.04 -37.03
C ALA A 20 1.45 -0.63 -35.73
N GLN A 21 2.38 -1.20 -34.96
CA GLN A 21 2.13 -1.55 -33.58
C GLN A 21 1.66 -0.27 -32.89
N THR A 22 0.35 -0.14 -32.68
CA THR A 22 -0.19 0.85 -31.78
C THR A 22 0.37 0.52 -30.41
N ILE A 23 1.44 1.21 -30.03
CA ILE A 23 2.01 1.14 -28.70
C ILE A 23 0.87 1.49 -27.75
N ASN A 24 0.45 0.53 -26.92
CA ASN A 24 -0.59 0.78 -25.95
C ASN A 24 -0.02 1.73 -24.89
N ILE A 25 -0.56 2.94 -24.80
CA ILE A 25 -0.13 3.97 -23.83
C ILE A 25 -0.02 3.41 -22.42
N THR A 26 -0.95 2.52 -22.01
CA THR A 26 -0.98 1.95 -20.67
C THR A 26 0.26 1.10 -20.37
N ASP A 27 0.80 0.41 -21.39
CA ASP A 27 2.00 -0.40 -21.23
C ASP A 27 3.24 0.49 -21.08
N THR A 28 3.27 1.59 -21.82
CA THR A 28 4.37 2.56 -21.77
C THR A 28 4.40 3.29 -20.43
N LEU A 29 3.25 3.62 -19.83
CA LEU A 29 3.17 4.27 -18.51
C LEU A 29 3.93 3.50 -17.42
N TYR A 30 3.79 2.17 -17.38
CA TYR A 30 4.53 1.35 -16.40
C TYR A 30 6.03 1.31 -16.70
N ALA A 31 6.41 1.24 -17.97
CA ALA A 31 7.80 1.15 -18.41
C ALA A 31 8.58 2.45 -18.19
N THR A 32 7.93 3.61 -18.35
CA THR A 32 8.58 4.93 -18.25
C THR A 32 8.38 5.63 -16.92
N TYR A 33 7.68 5.01 -15.95
CA TYR A 33 7.39 5.58 -14.61
C TYR A 33 8.58 6.29 -13.96
N GLY A 34 9.78 5.71 -14.05
CA GLY A 34 10.99 6.27 -13.42
C GLY A 34 11.35 7.69 -13.88
N ASN A 35 10.85 8.13 -15.04
CA ASN A 35 11.04 9.49 -15.54
C ASN A 35 10.18 10.54 -14.82
N TYR A 36 9.09 10.11 -14.17
CA TYR A 36 8.09 10.99 -13.58
C TYR A 36 8.03 10.89 -12.05
N GLN A 37 8.71 9.90 -11.46
CA GLN A 37 8.77 9.72 -10.01
C GLN A 37 9.33 10.97 -9.31
N GLU A 38 8.54 11.58 -8.41
CA GLU A 38 8.98 12.68 -7.57
C GLU A 38 10.07 12.20 -6.59
N SER A 39 11.28 12.72 -6.78
CA SER A 39 12.50 12.24 -6.14
C SER A 39 12.68 12.69 -4.68
N SER A 40 12.03 13.78 -4.27
CA SER A 40 12.07 14.32 -2.91
C SER A 40 11.21 13.53 -1.92
N ILE A 41 10.19 12.81 -2.41
CA ILE A 41 9.35 11.94 -1.61
C ILE A 41 9.79 10.50 -1.79
N ARG A 42 10.50 9.95 -0.80
CA ARG A 42 11.07 8.58 -0.83
C ARG A 42 10.52 7.67 0.27
N LYS A 43 9.79 8.25 1.22
CA LYS A 43 9.21 7.57 2.37
C LYS A 43 7.71 7.83 2.41
N ARG A 44 6.94 6.89 2.94
CA ARG A 44 5.48 7.03 3.00
C ARG A 44 5.01 8.03 4.06
N ARG A 45 5.78 8.25 5.14
CA ARG A 45 5.44 9.22 6.20
C ARG A 45 5.70 10.67 5.74
N ILE A 46 4.85 11.16 4.84
CA ILE A 46 4.90 12.52 4.30
C ILE A 46 4.05 13.48 5.14
N LYS A 47 4.55 14.69 5.32
CA LYS A 47 3.91 15.78 6.05
C LYS A 47 3.39 16.85 5.11
N HIS A 48 2.54 17.74 5.63
CA HIS A 48 1.96 18.81 4.81
C HIS A 48 3.04 19.74 4.25
N GLN A 49 4.06 20.04 5.06
CA GLN A 49 5.20 20.85 4.66
C GLN A 49 6.03 20.23 3.52
N ASP A 50 6.08 18.89 3.43
CA ASP A 50 6.90 18.20 2.44
C ASP A 50 6.29 18.34 1.03
N ILE A 51 4.96 18.50 0.95
CA ILE A 51 4.24 18.63 -0.32
C ILE A 51 4.00 20.09 -0.74
N GLN A 52 4.16 21.08 0.14
CA GLN A 52 3.93 22.49 -0.24
C GLN A 52 4.84 22.96 -1.38
N PRO A 53 6.17 22.70 -1.36
CA PRO A 53 7.04 23.08 -2.48
C PRO A 53 6.61 22.45 -3.81
N LEU A 54 6.07 21.23 -3.76
CA LEU A 54 5.60 20.50 -4.94
C LEU A 54 4.27 21.03 -5.48
N ILE A 55 3.47 21.70 -4.66
CA ILE A 55 2.28 22.43 -5.12
C ILE A 55 2.70 23.79 -5.68
N ASP A 56 3.61 24.48 -4.99
CA ASP A 56 4.03 25.83 -5.33
C ASP A 56 4.74 25.92 -6.68
N GLN A 57 5.43 24.86 -7.13
CA GLN A 57 6.05 24.81 -8.46
C GLN A 57 5.06 24.97 -9.63
N TYR A 58 3.77 24.67 -9.42
CA TYR A 58 2.72 24.79 -10.44
C TYR A 58 1.97 26.14 -10.35
N ARG A 59 2.24 26.97 -9.34
CA ARG A 59 1.57 28.29 -9.23
C ARG A 59 2.01 29.21 -10.35
N GLY A 60 1.05 29.75 -11.08
CA GLY A 60 1.30 30.66 -12.20
C GLY A 60 1.87 29.98 -13.45
N LYS A 61 1.98 28.64 -13.44
CA LYS A 61 2.37 27.86 -14.60
C LYS A 61 1.19 27.73 -15.56
N GLU A 62 1.45 27.92 -16.85
CA GLU A 62 0.42 27.78 -17.88
C GLU A 62 -0.19 26.37 -17.86
N GLY A 63 -1.52 26.29 -17.97
CA GLY A 63 -2.26 25.03 -17.94
C GLY A 63 -2.59 24.49 -16.54
N TYR A 64 -2.10 25.14 -15.48
CA TYR A 64 -2.36 24.75 -14.09
C TYR A 64 -3.10 25.84 -13.30
N GLU A 65 -4.14 25.46 -12.58
CA GLU A 65 -4.89 26.31 -11.65
C GLU A 65 -4.72 25.79 -10.23
N ILE A 66 -4.11 26.60 -9.35
CA ILE A 66 -3.88 26.26 -7.94
C ILE A 66 -4.75 27.14 -7.06
N THR A 67 -5.75 26.55 -6.41
CA THR A 67 -6.72 27.28 -5.58
C THR A 67 -6.68 26.77 -4.15
N LYS A 68 -6.53 27.67 -3.17
CA LYS A 68 -6.74 27.32 -1.76
C LYS A 68 -8.23 27.12 -1.54
N VAL A 69 -8.64 25.87 -1.38
CA VAL A 69 -10.06 25.50 -1.24
C VAL A 69 -10.47 25.36 0.21
N GLY A 70 -9.55 25.27 1.17
CA GLY A 70 -9.92 25.14 2.57
C GLY A 70 -8.76 25.30 3.52
N THR A 71 -9.04 25.05 4.79
CA THR A 71 -8.05 25.04 5.86
C THR A 71 -8.44 23.93 6.85
N SER A 72 -7.47 23.17 7.33
CA SER A 72 -7.66 22.18 8.40
C SER A 72 -7.95 22.83 9.76
N ILE A 73 -8.20 22.02 10.78
CA ILE A 73 -8.43 22.47 12.16
C ILE A 73 -7.22 23.27 12.69
N GLU A 74 -6.01 22.80 12.44
CA GLU A 74 -4.78 23.45 12.91
C GLU A 74 -4.27 24.56 11.98
N GLY A 75 -5.05 24.95 10.97
CA GLY A 75 -4.73 26.11 10.14
C GLY A 75 -3.94 25.79 8.87
N ARG A 76 -3.73 24.51 8.51
CA ARG A 76 -2.97 24.12 7.31
C ARG A 76 -3.84 24.28 6.05
N PRO A 77 -3.36 24.94 4.98
CA PRO A 77 -4.15 25.17 3.78
C PRO A 77 -4.36 23.89 2.98
N LEU A 78 -5.58 23.73 2.46
CA LEU A 78 -5.95 22.68 1.51
C LEU A 78 -5.97 23.28 0.10
N HIS A 79 -5.24 22.68 -0.84
CA HIS A 79 -5.09 23.18 -2.21
C HIS A 79 -5.68 22.20 -3.22
N LEU A 80 -6.48 22.74 -4.14
CA LEU A 80 -6.96 22.05 -5.32
C LEU A 80 -6.05 22.44 -6.50
N ILE A 81 -5.55 21.44 -7.22
CA ILE A 81 -4.73 21.59 -8.42
C ILE A 81 -5.59 21.15 -9.60
N SER A 82 -5.80 22.02 -10.58
CA SER A 82 -6.64 21.70 -11.74
C SER A 82 -5.87 21.89 -13.04
N LEU A 83 -6.10 21.03 -14.03
CA LEU A 83 -5.54 21.14 -15.38
C LEU A 83 -6.50 20.55 -16.42
N GLY A 84 -6.34 21.00 -17.67
CA GLY A 84 -7.23 20.62 -18.78
C GLY A 84 -8.39 21.58 -18.95
N ASN A 85 -9.04 21.50 -20.12
CA ASN A 85 -10.11 22.41 -20.53
C ASN A 85 -11.35 21.64 -21.04
N GLY A 86 -11.37 20.33 -20.89
CA GLY A 86 -12.46 19.50 -21.35
C GLY A 86 -13.73 19.65 -20.51
N SER A 87 -14.81 19.08 -21.02
CA SER A 87 -16.14 19.18 -20.41
C SER A 87 -16.45 18.09 -19.39
N THR A 88 -15.61 17.05 -19.29
CA THR A 88 -15.77 15.98 -18.29
C THR A 88 -14.88 16.27 -17.08
N ASP A 89 -15.49 16.46 -15.91
CA ASP A 89 -14.79 16.78 -14.68
C ASP A 89 -14.37 15.50 -13.94
N VAL A 90 -13.07 15.33 -13.71
CA VAL A 90 -12.50 14.19 -12.98
C VAL A 90 -11.85 14.68 -11.69
N PHE A 91 -12.42 14.30 -10.55
CA PHE A 91 -11.96 14.75 -9.23
C PHE A 91 -11.29 13.64 -8.42
N LEU A 92 -10.05 13.85 -8.02
CA LEU A 92 -9.25 12.93 -7.21
C LEU A 92 -8.94 13.58 -5.86
N TRP A 93 -9.18 12.85 -4.77
CA TRP A 93 -8.77 13.28 -3.43
C TRP A 93 -8.05 12.15 -2.72
N SER A 94 -6.99 12.50 -1.98
CA SER A 94 -6.20 11.54 -1.20
C SER A 94 -6.02 11.98 0.24
N GLN A 95 -5.63 10.99 1.05
CA GLN A 95 -5.19 11.18 2.43
C GLN A 95 -6.23 11.93 3.28
N MET A 96 -7.51 11.54 3.12
CA MET A 96 -8.57 11.91 4.06
C MET A 96 -8.37 11.22 5.41
N HIS A 97 -7.68 10.08 5.40
CA HIS A 97 -7.01 9.52 6.56
C HIS A 97 -5.53 9.90 6.49
N GLY A 98 -4.99 10.46 7.58
CA GLY A 98 -3.65 11.03 7.58
C GLY A 98 -2.52 10.00 7.43
N ASP A 99 -2.77 8.75 7.81
CA ASP A 99 -1.85 7.61 7.72
C ASP A 99 -1.91 6.84 6.38
N GLU A 100 -2.59 7.40 5.37
CA GLU A 100 -2.80 6.77 4.06
C GLU A 100 -2.18 7.60 2.91
N PRO A 101 -0.84 7.67 2.82
CA PRO A 101 -0.10 8.62 1.97
C PRO A 101 0.16 8.13 0.54
N THR A 102 -0.11 6.86 0.22
CA THR A 102 0.44 6.22 -1.00
C THR A 102 0.02 6.93 -2.27
N ALA A 103 -1.27 7.22 -2.39
CA ALA A 103 -1.82 7.87 -3.56
C ALA A 103 -1.45 9.37 -3.63
N THR A 104 -1.24 10.05 -2.49
CA THR A 104 -0.69 11.41 -2.47
C THR A 104 0.66 11.48 -3.18
N GLN A 105 1.53 10.49 -2.95
CA GLN A 105 2.82 10.39 -3.64
C GLN A 105 2.62 10.17 -5.15
N ALA A 106 1.68 9.31 -5.53
CA ALA A 106 1.37 9.04 -6.93
C ALA A 106 0.78 10.25 -7.66
N ILE A 107 -0.02 11.10 -6.99
CA ILE A 107 -0.53 12.36 -7.57
C ILE A 107 0.62 13.25 -8.04
N PHE A 108 1.69 13.39 -7.27
CA PHE A 108 2.84 14.19 -7.69
C PHE A 108 3.60 13.55 -8.86
N ASP A 109 3.64 12.22 -8.96
CA ASP A 109 4.18 11.54 -10.14
C ASP A 109 3.32 11.78 -11.39
N ILE A 110 2.00 11.80 -11.23
CA ILE A 110 1.04 12.10 -12.29
C ILE A 110 1.18 13.55 -12.76
N LEU A 111 1.32 14.50 -11.83
CA LEU A 111 1.56 15.90 -12.17
C LEU A 111 2.88 16.07 -12.92
N ASN A 112 3.95 15.37 -12.51
CA ASN A 112 5.22 15.35 -13.24
C ASN A 112 5.08 14.75 -14.65
N PHE A 113 4.26 13.71 -14.82
CA PHE A 113 3.92 13.17 -16.15
C PHE A 113 3.22 14.22 -17.02
N PHE A 114 2.21 14.90 -16.50
CA PHE A 114 1.51 15.96 -17.23
C PHE A 114 2.45 17.12 -17.61
N ASP A 115 3.37 17.46 -16.72
CA ASP A 115 4.34 18.54 -16.91
C ASP A 115 5.49 18.24 -17.87
N SER A 116 5.76 16.96 -18.12
CA SER A 116 6.83 16.53 -19.02
C SER A 116 6.60 16.92 -20.49
N LYS A 117 7.61 16.78 -21.34
CA LYS A 117 7.46 16.97 -22.80
C LYS A 117 7.01 15.70 -23.53
N ASP A 118 7.03 14.56 -22.85
CA ASP A 118 6.69 13.26 -23.40
C ASP A 118 5.17 13.14 -23.60
N PHE A 119 4.70 12.20 -24.41
CA PHE A 119 3.28 11.89 -24.61
C PHE A 119 2.40 13.11 -24.97
N SER A 120 2.93 14.05 -25.75
CA SER A 120 2.24 15.31 -26.01
C SER A 120 0.89 15.12 -26.70
N GLY A 121 0.78 14.16 -27.63
CA GLY A 121 -0.47 13.84 -28.32
C GLY A 121 -1.51 13.22 -27.40
N GLU A 122 -1.11 12.25 -26.60
CA GLU A 122 -1.99 11.54 -25.66
C GLU A 122 -2.44 12.46 -24.52
N LYS A 123 -1.53 13.26 -23.95
CA LYS A 123 -1.87 14.24 -22.93
C LYS A 123 -2.80 15.32 -23.46
N LYS A 124 -2.57 15.78 -24.70
CA LYS A 124 -3.48 16.72 -25.34
C LYS A 124 -4.87 16.10 -25.50
N ALA A 125 -4.97 14.88 -26.01
CA ALA A 125 -6.25 14.18 -26.13
C ALA A 125 -6.95 14.02 -24.77
N MET A 126 -6.22 13.71 -23.70
CA MET A 126 -6.80 13.65 -22.35
C MET A 126 -7.29 15.01 -21.86
N LEU A 127 -6.48 16.07 -21.98
CA LEU A 127 -6.77 17.41 -21.43
C LEU A 127 -7.75 18.23 -22.29
N ASP A 128 -7.97 17.85 -23.54
CA ASP A 128 -9.01 18.43 -24.41
C ASP A 128 -10.41 17.89 -24.03
N GLU A 129 -10.51 16.64 -23.57
CA GLU A 129 -11.77 16.00 -23.18
C GLU A 129 -12.06 16.12 -21.68
N LEU A 130 -11.01 16.17 -20.85
CA LEU A 130 -11.11 16.20 -19.40
C LEU A 130 -10.64 17.51 -18.79
N ARG A 131 -11.29 17.88 -17.68
CA ARG A 131 -10.77 18.79 -16.68
C ARG A 131 -10.49 17.99 -15.40
N ILE A 132 -9.23 17.93 -15.00
CA ILE A 132 -8.76 17.01 -13.96
C ILE A 132 -8.39 17.82 -12.71
N HIS A 133 -8.91 17.40 -11.57
CA HIS A 133 -8.83 18.08 -10.29
C HIS A 133 -8.18 17.19 -9.23
N PHE A 134 -7.11 17.65 -8.60
CA PHE A 134 -6.41 16.94 -7.54
C PHE A 134 -6.52 17.71 -6.22
N LEU A 135 -6.99 17.05 -5.17
CA LEU A 135 -6.88 17.49 -3.78
C LEU A 135 -5.90 16.55 -3.05
N PRO A 136 -4.58 16.84 -3.07
CA PRO A 136 -3.55 15.84 -2.73
C PRO A 136 -3.48 15.47 -1.24
N MET A 137 -4.03 16.28 -0.34
CA MET A 137 -3.99 15.96 1.09
C MET A 137 -5.17 16.64 1.78
N LEU A 138 -6.22 15.86 2.05
CA LEU A 138 -7.43 16.39 2.69
C LEU A 138 -7.28 16.53 4.21
N ASN A 139 -6.57 15.63 4.87
CA ASN A 139 -6.34 15.63 6.32
C ASN A 139 -4.86 15.87 6.66
N PRO A 140 -4.35 17.10 6.47
CA PRO A 140 -2.95 17.40 6.76
C PRO A 140 -2.62 17.30 8.25
N ASP A 141 -3.60 17.53 9.14
CA ASP A 141 -3.36 17.45 10.58
C ASP A 141 -3.13 16.01 11.05
N GLY A 142 -3.92 15.05 10.53
CA GLY A 142 -3.68 13.63 10.75
C GLY A 142 -2.36 13.16 10.12
N ALA A 143 -1.97 13.73 8.97
CA ALA A 143 -0.72 13.39 8.29
C ALA A 143 0.52 13.74 9.11
N GLU A 144 0.52 14.89 9.79
CA GLU A 144 1.65 15.33 10.64
C GLU A 144 2.02 14.33 11.75
N VAL A 145 1.01 13.60 12.23
CA VAL A 145 1.13 12.62 13.31
C VAL A 145 0.88 11.18 12.85
N PHE A 146 0.84 10.95 11.53
CA PHE A 146 0.58 9.67 10.88
C PHE A 146 -0.61 8.90 11.50
N GLN A 147 -1.79 9.55 11.52
CA GLN A 147 -3.01 8.98 12.06
C GLN A 147 -4.20 9.12 11.12
N ARG A 148 -5.08 8.12 11.17
CA ARG A 148 -6.34 8.08 10.43
C ARG A 148 -7.25 9.29 10.64
N ARG A 149 -7.39 9.77 11.87
CA ARG A 149 -8.36 10.81 12.24
C ARG A 149 -7.75 12.20 12.17
N ASN A 150 -8.57 13.23 12.05
CA ASN A 150 -8.11 14.63 12.18
C ASN A 150 -7.87 15.01 13.66
N THR A 151 -7.46 16.25 13.93
CA THR A 151 -7.17 16.74 15.29
C THR A 151 -8.35 16.63 16.28
N LEU A 152 -9.60 16.64 15.80
CA LEU A 152 -10.78 16.43 16.65
C LEU A 152 -11.04 14.96 16.98
N GLY A 153 -10.28 14.02 16.42
CA GLY A 153 -10.55 12.59 16.51
C GLY A 153 -11.71 12.15 15.62
N ILE A 154 -12.09 12.94 14.61
CA ILE A 154 -13.13 12.56 13.65
C ILE A 154 -12.48 11.75 12.53
N ASP A 155 -13.08 10.59 12.22
CA ASP A 155 -12.84 9.91 10.95
C ASP A 155 -13.64 10.69 9.89
N ILE A 156 -12.94 11.44 9.03
CA ILE A 156 -13.57 12.28 8.00
C ILE A 156 -14.43 11.41 7.08
N ASN A 157 -14.01 10.16 6.80
CA ASN A 157 -14.78 9.21 5.99
C ASN A 157 -15.95 8.56 6.77
N ARG A 158 -16.35 9.13 7.90
CA ARG A 158 -17.56 8.80 8.66
C ARG A 158 -18.37 10.04 9.03
N ASP A 159 -18.12 11.16 8.37
CA ASP A 159 -18.69 12.48 8.65
C ASP A 159 -19.46 13.09 7.46
N ALA A 160 -19.74 12.32 6.39
CA ALA A 160 -20.36 12.87 5.17
C ALA A 160 -21.80 13.39 5.36
N LEU A 161 -22.53 12.89 6.37
CA LEU A 161 -23.90 13.34 6.67
C LEU A 161 -23.95 14.61 7.53
N ARG A 162 -23.02 14.76 8.47
CA ARG A 162 -23.03 15.85 9.46
C ARG A 162 -22.04 16.95 9.15
N LEU A 163 -20.98 16.66 8.40
CA LEU A 163 -19.97 17.61 7.95
C LEU A 163 -19.41 18.46 9.10
N GLN A 164 -19.09 17.82 10.23
CA GLN A 164 -18.56 18.48 11.44
C GLN A 164 -17.10 18.90 11.26
N SER A 165 -16.32 18.13 10.52
CA SER A 165 -14.93 18.43 10.17
C SER A 165 -14.83 19.58 9.14
N PRO A 166 -13.93 20.56 9.29
CA PRO A 166 -13.68 21.55 8.25
C PRO A 166 -13.13 20.91 6.96
N GLU A 167 -12.40 19.80 7.08
CA GLU A 167 -11.92 19.01 5.96
C GLU A 167 -13.11 18.40 5.20
N GLY A 168 -14.04 17.73 5.90
CA GLY A 168 -15.25 17.16 5.29
C GLY A 168 -16.14 18.20 4.61
N ARG A 169 -16.33 19.38 5.24
CA ARG A 169 -17.04 20.51 4.59
C ARG A 169 -16.33 20.99 3.33
N THR A 170 -15.00 21.04 3.35
CA THR A 170 -14.20 21.43 2.18
C THR A 170 -14.41 20.43 1.05
N LEU A 171 -14.28 19.12 1.32
CA LEU A 171 -14.49 18.08 0.32
C LEU A 171 -15.89 18.16 -0.30
N LYS A 172 -16.94 18.30 0.54
CA LYS A 172 -18.32 18.45 0.05
C LYS A 172 -18.47 19.65 -0.87
N ARG A 173 -17.98 20.82 -0.46
CA ARG A 173 -18.11 22.05 -1.25
C ARG A 173 -17.34 21.98 -2.55
N VAL A 174 -16.13 21.41 -2.56
CA VAL A 174 -15.34 21.21 -3.78
C VAL A 174 -16.11 20.31 -4.74
N ARG A 175 -16.56 19.13 -4.27
CA ARG A 175 -17.36 18.21 -5.08
C ARG A 175 -18.60 18.88 -5.66
N ASP A 176 -19.35 19.65 -4.86
CA ASP A 176 -20.55 20.35 -5.34
C ASP A 176 -20.24 21.47 -6.33
N SER A 177 -19.10 22.14 -6.19
CA SER A 177 -18.70 23.20 -7.13
C SER A 177 -18.23 22.68 -8.47
N LEU A 178 -17.73 21.44 -8.51
CA LEU A 178 -17.26 20.79 -9.73
C LEU A 178 -18.37 20.00 -10.43
N GLU A 179 -19.38 19.54 -9.68
CA GLU A 179 -20.37 18.56 -10.18
C GLU A 179 -19.73 17.37 -10.90
N ALA A 180 -18.55 16.94 -10.42
CA ALA A 180 -17.66 16.03 -11.14
C ALA A 180 -18.34 14.75 -11.65
N ASP A 181 -18.09 14.40 -12.91
CA ASP A 181 -18.58 13.18 -13.56
C ASP A 181 -17.94 11.93 -12.98
N PHE A 182 -16.64 12.00 -12.68
CA PHE A 182 -15.85 10.91 -12.08
C PHE A 182 -15.15 11.37 -10.81
N GLY A 183 -15.08 10.46 -9.84
CA GLY A 183 -14.45 10.69 -8.54
C GLY A 183 -13.49 9.57 -8.18
N PHE A 184 -12.28 9.89 -7.72
CA PHE A 184 -11.33 8.91 -7.19
C PHE A 184 -11.14 9.12 -5.70
N ASN A 185 -11.63 8.16 -4.93
CA ASN A 185 -11.42 8.08 -3.49
C ASN A 185 -10.13 7.28 -3.24
N LEU A 186 -9.06 7.96 -2.82
CA LEU A 186 -7.74 7.35 -2.77
C LEU A 186 -7.30 7.07 -1.33
N HIS A 187 -7.12 5.78 -1.01
CA HIS A 187 -6.91 5.27 0.33
C HIS A 187 -5.77 4.22 0.40
N ASP A 188 -5.39 3.87 1.64
CA ASP A 188 -4.57 2.71 1.95
C ASP A 188 -5.37 1.71 2.80
N GLN A 189 -5.08 0.42 2.61
CA GLN A 189 -5.64 -0.66 3.41
C GLN A 189 -4.57 -1.44 4.18
N SER A 190 -5.03 -2.31 5.08
CA SER A 190 -4.13 -3.20 5.82
C SER A 190 -3.34 -4.11 4.88
N ILE A 191 -2.05 -4.27 5.14
CA ILE A 191 -1.20 -5.24 4.41
C ILE A 191 -1.64 -6.70 4.63
N TYR A 192 -2.52 -6.96 5.59
CA TYR A 192 -2.99 -8.32 5.89
C TYR A 192 -4.18 -8.77 5.03
N TYR A 193 -4.61 -7.94 4.07
CA TYR A 193 -5.57 -8.34 3.06
C TYR A 193 -4.90 -9.10 1.90
N ASN A 194 -5.54 -10.17 1.45
CA ASN A 194 -5.20 -10.96 0.28
C ASN A 194 -6.38 -10.99 -0.71
N ALA A 195 -6.09 -11.24 -1.99
CA ALA A 195 -7.15 -11.60 -2.93
C ALA A 195 -7.75 -12.94 -2.50
N GLU A 196 -9.08 -13.04 -2.45
CA GLU A 196 -9.81 -14.17 -1.87
C GLU A 196 -9.28 -15.51 -2.38
N ARG A 197 -9.11 -16.48 -1.48
CA ARG A 197 -8.63 -17.85 -1.78
C ARG A 197 -7.23 -17.94 -2.41
N THR A 198 -6.44 -16.88 -2.36
CA THR A 198 -5.05 -16.89 -2.81
C THR A 198 -4.11 -16.39 -1.71
N PRO A 199 -2.83 -16.82 -1.69
CA PRO A 199 -1.82 -16.27 -0.79
C PRO A 199 -1.31 -14.89 -1.21
N LYS A 200 -1.86 -14.31 -2.27
CA LYS A 200 -1.35 -13.07 -2.86
C LYS A 200 -1.96 -11.87 -2.14
N PRO A 201 -1.17 -10.90 -1.68
CA PRO A 201 -1.71 -9.72 -1.03
C PRO A 201 -2.62 -8.96 -1.99
N ALA A 202 -3.66 -8.35 -1.45
CA ALA A 202 -4.48 -7.38 -2.17
C ALA A 202 -3.69 -6.08 -2.24
N THR A 203 -2.71 -6.01 -3.14
CA THR A 203 -1.81 -4.87 -3.29
C THR A 203 -2.58 -3.62 -3.71
N ILE A 204 -3.52 -3.78 -4.64
CA ILE A 204 -4.50 -2.77 -5.02
C ILE A 204 -5.88 -3.39 -4.85
N SER A 205 -6.81 -2.69 -4.22
CA SER A 205 -8.22 -3.06 -4.29
C SER A 205 -9.06 -1.94 -4.86
N TYR A 206 -10.11 -2.32 -5.58
CA TYR A 206 -11.05 -1.39 -6.17
C TYR A 206 -12.45 -1.54 -5.60
N LEU A 207 -13.23 -0.47 -5.62
CA LEU A 207 -14.66 -0.52 -5.33
C LEU A 207 -15.39 0.60 -6.08
N ALA A 208 -16.53 0.26 -6.69
CA ALA A 208 -17.55 1.23 -7.08
C ALA A 208 -18.58 1.27 -5.91
N PRO A 209 -18.54 2.30 -5.04
CA PRO A 209 -19.32 2.33 -3.82
C PRO A 209 -20.81 2.11 -4.07
N ALA A 210 -21.50 1.47 -3.13
CA ALA A 210 -22.96 1.44 -3.16
C ALA A 210 -23.52 2.83 -2.85
N PHE A 211 -24.72 3.14 -3.33
CA PHE A 211 -25.43 4.38 -2.99
C PHE A 211 -26.69 4.14 -2.14
N ASN A 212 -27.01 2.87 -1.87
CA ASN A 212 -28.10 2.40 -1.03
C ASN A 212 -27.82 0.99 -0.48
N TYR A 213 -28.64 0.54 0.48
CA TYR A 213 -28.49 -0.75 1.16
C TYR A 213 -28.71 -1.95 0.23
N GLU A 214 -29.54 -1.77 -0.80
CA GLU A 214 -29.86 -2.78 -1.81
C GLU A 214 -28.72 -3.02 -2.79
N LYS A 215 -27.69 -2.15 -2.78
CA LYS A 215 -26.54 -2.19 -3.69
C LYS A 215 -27.00 -2.14 -5.14
N ASP A 216 -27.97 -1.27 -5.44
CA ASP A 216 -28.45 -1.07 -6.80
C ASP A 216 -27.33 -0.59 -7.73
N ILE A 217 -27.51 -0.85 -9.03
CA ILE A 217 -26.58 -0.41 -10.08
C ILE A 217 -27.34 0.56 -11.00
N ASN A 218 -27.08 1.86 -10.81
CA ASN A 218 -27.49 2.89 -11.76
C ASN A 218 -26.35 3.16 -12.77
N GLN A 219 -26.59 4.05 -13.73
CA GLN A 219 -25.59 4.38 -14.75
C GLN A 219 -24.26 4.88 -14.14
N VAL A 220 -24.34 5.74 -13.13
CA VAL A 220 -23.17 6.33 -12.45
C VAL A 220 -22.32 5.25 -11.78
N ARG A 221 -22.93 4.25 -11.14
CA ARG A 221 -22.19 3.13 -10.53
C ARG A 221 -21.66 2.17 -11.58
N ALA A 222 -22.44 1.93 -12.63
CA ALA A 222 -22.03 1.09 -13.77
C ALA A 222 -20.79 1.65 -14.47
N ASP A 223 -20.70 2.96 -14.65
CA ASP A 223 -19.53 3.59 -15.29
C ASP A 223 -18.28 3.48 -14.43
N ALA A 224 -18.40 3.67 -13.11
CA ALA A 224 -17.30 3.39 -12.17
C ALA A 224 -16.85 1.91 -12.23
N MET A 225 -17.78 0.96 -12.26
CA MET A 225 -17.47 -0.48 -12.40
C MET A 225 -16.72 -0.79 -13.69
N ARG A 226 -17.14 -0.23 -14.83
CA ARG A 226 -16.46 -0.42 -16.13
C ARG A 226 -15.04 0.14 -16.13
N VAL A 227 -14.84 1.33 -15.57
CA VAL A 227 -13.50 1.91 -15.43
C VAL A 227 -12.63 1.02 -14.52
N ILE A 228 -13.19 0.46 -13.43
CA ILE A 228 -12.48 -0.48 -12.56
C ILE A 228 -12.04 -1.74 -13.32
N VAL A 229 -12.91 -2.32 -14.15
CA VAL A 229 -12.54 -3.49 -14.98
C VAL A 229 -11.36 -3.14 -15.89
N PHE A 230 -11.38 -1.99 -16.56
CA PHE A 230 -10.26 -1.53 -17.37
C PHE A 230 -8.96 -1.42 -16.55
N MET A 231 -9.01 -0.78 -15.38
CA MET A 231 -7.85 -0.66 -14.50
C MET A 231 -7.33 -2.02 -14.03
N ASN A 232 -8.23 -2.94 -13.63
CA ASN A 232 -7.87 -4.29 -13.24
C ASN A 232 -7.10 -5.00 -14.35
N ASP A 233 -7.61 -4.98 -15.59
CA ASP A 233 -6.95 -5.66 -16.71
C ASP A 233 -5.52 -5.15 -16.96
N ILE A 234 -5.27 -3.85 -16.73
CA ILE A 234 -3.94 -3.27 -16.79
C ILE A 234 -3.08 -3.72 -15.60
N ILE A 235 -3.57 -3.59 -14.36
CA ILE A 235 -2.78 -3.90 -13.17
C ILE A 235 -2.47 -5.39 -13.06
N GLN A 236 -3.32 -6.29 -13.57
CA GLN A 236 -3.04 -7.72 -13.61
C GLN A 236 -1.78 -8.08 -14.42
N LYS A 237 -1.34 -7.22 -15.36
CA LYS A 237 -0.07 -7.40 -16.09
C LYS A 237 1.16 -7.22 -15.19
N TYR A 238 1.06 -6.41 -14.14
CA TYR A 238 2.19 -5.99 -13.30
C TYR A 238 2.10 -6.56 -11.88
N ALA A 239 0.90 -6.81 -11.39
CA ALA A 239 0.62 -7.39 -10.09
C ALA A 239 -0.40 -8.55 -10.22
N PRO A 240 -0.06 -9.62 -10.98
CA PRO A 240 -1.00 -10.69 -11.32
C PRO A 240 -1.54 -11.39 -10.07
N GLY A 241 -2.86 -11.41 -9.92
CA GLY A 241 -3.60 -11.98 -8.79
C GLY A 241 -3.45 -11.18 -7.49
N GLN A 242 -2.96 -9.94 -7.53
CA GLN A 242 -2.83 -9.04 -6.38
C GLN A 242 -3.82 -7.87 -6.44
N VAL A 243 -4.84 -7.97 -7.30
CA VAL A 243 -5.98 -7.05 -7.36
C VAL A 243 -7.17 -7.69 -6.67
N GLY A 244 -7.82 -6.96 -5.78
CA GLY A 244 -9.07 -7.39 -5.14
C GLY A 244 -10.19 -6.38 -5.26
N ARG A 245 -11.40 -6.79 -4.87
CA ARG A 245 -12.57 -5.94 -4.71
C ARG A 245 -12.81 -5.70 -3.23
N TYR A 246 -12.88 -4.42 -2.84
CA TYR A 246 -13.20 -4.06 -1.47
C TYR A 246 -14.68 -4.31 -1.19
N ASN A 247 -15.04 -4.60 0.07
CA ASN A 247 -16.43 -4.84 0.46
C ASN A 247 -17.31 -3.62 0.10
N ASP A 248 -18.46 -3.87 -0.53
CA ASP A 248 -19.39 -2.86 -1.06
C ASP A 248 -20.62 -2.60 -0.16
N ASP A 249 -20.56 -2.99 1.12
CA ASP A 249 -21.58 -2.68 2.12
C ASP A 249 -21.74 -1.17 2.24
N PHE A 250 -22.99 -0.73 2.07
CA PHE A 250 -23.33 0.69 2.10
C PHE A 250 -23.10 1.29 3.49
N GLU A 251 -22.14 2.23 3.58
CA GLU A 251 -21.90 3.03 4.79
C GLU A 251 -22.44 4.45 4.54
N PRO A 252 -23.64 4.79 5.05
CA PRO A 252 -24.30 6.07 4.73
C PRO A 252 -23.54 7.29 5.22
N ARG A 253 -22.52 7.14 6.09
CA ARG A 253 -21.69 8.24 6.58
C ARG A 253 -20.37 8.41 5.81
N ALA A 254 -20.02 7.50 4.92
CA ALA A 254 -18.79 7.57 4.14
C ALA A 254 -18.92 8.52 2.96
N PHE A 255 -17.82 9.20 2.64
CA PHE A 255 -17.79 10.14 1.52
C PHE A 255 -17.86 9.43 0.18
N GLY A 256 -17.21 8.26 0.02
CA GLY A 256 -17.28 7.47 -1.21
C GLY A 256 -18.73 7.15 -1.61
N ASP A 257 -19.50 6.54 -0.71
CA ASP A 257 -20.91 6.20 -0.92
C ASP A 257 -21.79 7.43 -1.18
N ASN A 258 -21.54 8.54 -0.47
CA ASN A 258 -22.32 9.76 -0.65
C ASN A 258 -21.98 10.50 -1.95
N ILE A 259 -20.71 10.56 -2.35
CA ILE A 259 -20.30 11.17 -3.62
C ILE A 259 -20.87 10.37 -4.80
N GLN A 260 -20.87 9.04 -4.69
CA GLN A 260 -21.60 8.15 -5.60
C GLN A 260 -23.09 8.48 -5.66
N LYS A 261 -23.74 8.57 -4.48
CA LYS A 261 -25.15 8.90 -4.35
C LYS A 261 -25.50 10.30 -4.88
N TRP A 262 -24.58 11.25 -4.79
CA TRP A 262 -24.78 12.61 -5.29
C TRP A 262 -24.59 12.73 -6.80
N GLY A 263 -24.23 11.65 -7.51
CA GLY A 263 -24.22 11.57 -8.97
C GLY A 263 -22.84 11.49 -9.61
N THR A 264 -21.78 11.30 -8.84
CA THR A 264 -20.41 11.17 -9.36
C THR A 264 -20.01 9.70 -9.47
N SER A 265 -19.47 9.27 -10.61
CA SER A 265 -18.98 7.90 -10.82
C SER A 265 -17.73 7.67 -9.97
N THR A 266 -17.93 7.17 -8.76
CA THR A 266 -16.90 7.13 -7.71
C THR A 266 -16.17 5.81 -7.74
N ILE A 267 -14.85 5.90 -7.74
CA ILE A 267 -13.92 4.78 -7.80
C ILE A 267 -13.03 4.87 -6.56
N LEU A 268 -13.14 3.88 -5.69
CA LEU A 268 -12.21 3.69 -4.58
C LEU A 268 -10.97 2.94 -5.07
N ILE A 269 -9.79 3.42 -4.69
CA ILE A 269 -8.53 2.69 -4.81
C ILE A 269 -7.93 2.54 -3.42
N GLU A 270 -7.71 1.30 -2.99
CA GLU A 270 -7.12 0.93 -1.70
C GLU A 270 -5.71 0.37 -1.89
N SER A 271 -4.71 1.02 -1.30
CA SER A 271 -3.29 0.64 -1.39
C SER A 271 -2.89 -0.28 -0.23
N GLY A 272 -2.80 -1.58 -0.50
CA GLY A 272 -2.51 -2.61 0.51
C GLY A 272 -1.03 -2.84 0.75
N GLY A 273 -0.60 -4.10 0.68
CA GLY A 273 0.79 -4.52 0.86
C GLY A 273 1.40 -5.15 -0.39
N PHE A 274 2.71 -5.03 -0.51
CA PHE A 274 3.52 -5.69 -1.53
C PHE A 274 4.82 -6.21 -0.89
N PRO A 275 5.26 -7.44 -1.21
CA PRO A 275 6.42 -8.03 -0.54
C PRO A 275 7.68 -7.15 -0.67
N GLY A 276 8.30 -6.82 0.48
CA GLY A 276 9.52 -6.01 0.52
C GLY A 276 9.34 -4.51 0.31
N ASP A 277 8.12 -4.02 0.08
CA ASP A 277 7.84 -2.62 -0.25
C ASP A 277 7.36 -1.80 0.96
N THR A 278 8.21 -1.71 1.99
CA THR A 278 7.86 -1.01 3.24
C THR A 278 7.47 0.46 2.99
N GLU A 279 8.16 1.17 2.12
CA GLU A 279 7.86 2.58 1.81
C GLU A 279 6.80 2.75 0.70
N LYS A 280 6.14 1.66 0.29
CA LYS A 280 5.06 1.64 -0.70
C LYS A 280 5.42 2.26 -2.06
N GLN A 281 6.67 2.12 -2.51
CA GLN A 281 7.16 2.71 -3.76
C GLN A 281 6.71 1.93 -5.00
N GLU A 282 6.59 0.60 -4.92
CA GLU A 282 5.98 -0.18 -6.01
C GLU A 282 4.46 0.07 -6.04
N ILE A 283 3.81 0.14 -4.88
CA ILE A 283 2.37 0.43 -4.81
C ILE A 283 2.04 1.85 -5.31
N ARG A 284 2.92 2.83 -5.03
CA ARG A 284 2.87 4.19 -5.61
C ARG A 284 2.92 4.14 -7.14
N LYS A 285 3.83 3.34 -7.72
CA LYS A 285 3.91 3.11 -9.16
C LYS A 285 2.62 2.49 -9.72
N LEU A 286 2.05 1.49 -9.04
CA LEU A 286 0.79 0.88 -9.45
C LEU A 286 -0.39 1.87 -9.39
N ASN A 287 -0.44 2.75 -8.38
CA ASN A 287 -1.41 3.84 -8.33
C ASN A 287 -1.24 4.80 -9.53
N TYR A 288 0.00 5.21 -9.84
CA TYR A 288 0.31 6.06 -11.00
C TYR A 288 -0.22 5.43 -12.29
N VAL A 289 0.07 4.16 -12.54
CA VAL A 289 -0.38 3.45 -13.76
C VAL A 289 -1.90 3.27 -13.77
N SER A 290 -2.49 2.88 -12.63
CA SER A 290 -3.94 2.67 -12.50
C SER A 290 -4.71 3.94 -12.79
N ILE A 291 -4.33 5.05 -12.15
CA ILE A 291 -5.04 6.32 -12.26
C ILE A 291 -4.89 6.90 -13.67
N LEU A 292 -3.69 6.92 -14.25
CA LEU A 292 -3.50 7.42 -15.62
C LEU A 292 -4.21 6.56 -16.66
N SER A 293 -4.28 5.24 -16.46
CA SER A 293 -5.06 4.35 -17.33
C SER A 293 -6.56 4.64 -17.22
N ALA A 294 -7.05 4.95 -16.01
CA ALA A 294 -8.42 5.38 -15.79
C ALA A 294 -8.74 6.70 -16.49
N ILE A 295 -7.87 7.71 -16.33
CA ILE A 295 -8.00 9.01 -17.00
C ILE A 295 -8.02 8.83 -18.51
N TYR A 296 -7.13 7.99 -19.06
CA TYR A 296 -7.09 7.69 -20.49
C TYR A 296 -8.38 7.02 -21.00
N THR A 297 -8.90 6.00 -20.32
CA THR A 297 -10.12 5.32 -20.76
C THR A 297 -11.35 6.22 -20.63
N ILE A 298 -11.40 7.09 -19.62
CA ILE A 298 -12.47 8.09 -19.46
C ILE A 298 -12.43 9.09 -20.62
N ALA A 299 -11.26 9.66 -20.93
CA ALA A 299 -11.09 10.61 -22.03
C ALA A 299 -11.47 10.03 -23.40
N THR A 300 -11.10 8.78 -23.64
CA THR A 300 -11.37 8.10 -24.92
C THR A 300 -12.76 7.46 -24.99
N GLY A 301 -13.47 7.36 -23.86
CA GLY A 301 -14.75 6.67 -23.74
C GLY A 301 -14.69 5.16 -23.89
N GLN A 302 -13.50 4.55 -23.97
CA GLN A 302 -13.30 3.11 -24.21
C GLN A 302 -13.96 2.23 -23.14
N TYR A 303 -14.06 2.72 -21.90
CA TYR A 303 -14.71 1.98 -20.81
C TYR A 303 -16.16 1.62 -21.12
N LYS A 304 -16.86 2.38 -21.98
CA LYS A 304 -18.29 2.19 -22.29
C LYS A 304 -18.57 0.84 -22.95
N ASP A 305 -17.59 0.31 -23.68
CA ASP A 305 -17.69 -0.98 -24.38
C ASP A 305 -17.41 -2.18 -23.47
N ILE A 306 -17.04 -1.94 -22.20
CA ILE A 306 -16.68 -2.99 -21.26
C ILE A 306 -17.93 -3.61 -20.64
N PRO A 307 -18.07 -4.95 -20.67
CA PRO A 307 -19.16 -5.64 -19.98
C PRO A 307 -19.09 -5.42 -18.47
N ILE A 308 -20.20 -5.00 -17.88
CA ILE A 308 -20.25 -4.69 -16.44
C ILE A 308 -20.06 -5.94 -15.57
N GLU A 309 -20.52 -7.10 -16.06
CA GLU A 309 -20.39 -8.40 -15.39
C GLU A 309 -18.93 -8.80 -15.15
N ALA A 310 -17.97 -8.24 -15.90
CA ALA A 310 -16.56 -8.46 -15.65
C ALA A 310 -16.09 -7.91 -14.29
N TYR A 311 -16.83 -6.97 -13.70
CA TYR A 311 -16.55 -6.43 -12.37
C TYR A 311 -16.65 -7.50 -11.27
N GLU A 312 -17.61 -8.42 -11.39
CA GLU A 312 -17.81 -9.53 -10.43
C GLU A 312 -16.73 -10.62 -10.53
N ASN A 313 -15.93 -10.62 -11.62
CA ASN A 313 -14.82 -11.55 -11.77
C ASN A 313 -13.57 -11.11 -11.00
N ILE A 314 -13.53 -9.88 -10.50
CA ILE A 314 -12.46 -9.40 -9.62
C ILE A 314 -12.70 -10.04 -8.24
N PRO A 315 -11.75 -10.83 -7.71
CA PRO A 315 -11.95 -11.53 -6.44
C PRO A 315 -12.11 -10.51 -5.30
N GLU A 316 -12.91 -10.82 -4.29
CA GLU A 316 -13.01 -9.96 -3.10
C GLU A 316 -11.72 -9.97 -2.28
N ASN A 317 -11.60 -9.03 -1.36
CA ASN A 317 -10.56 -9.07 -0.34
C ASN A 317 -10.92 -10.08 0.76
N ASP A 318 -9.93 -10.83 1.22
CA ASP A 318 -9.98 -11.64 2.44
C ASP A 318 -8.85 -11.19 3.39
N ARG A 319 -8.95 -11.46 4.69
CA ARG A 319 -7.98 -10.99 5.69
C ARG A 319 -7.26 -12.16 6.35
N LYS A 320 -6.43 -12.85 5.56
CA LYS A 320 -5.78 -14.10 5.99
C LYS A 320 -4.25 -14.10 5.88
N LEU A 321 -3.61 -12.93 5.75
CA LEU A 321 -2.15 -12.82 5.71
C LEU A 321 -1.53 -12.54 7.08
N PHE A 322 -0.38 -13.17 7.32
CA PHE A 322 0.55 -12.89 8.41
C PHE A 322 1.90 -12.37 7.87
N ASP A 323 2.71 -11.70 8.68
CA ASP A 323 4.09 -11.39 8.31
C ASP A 323 4.93 -12.67 8.21
N LEU A 324 4.74 -13.57 9.17
CA LEU A 324 5.38 -14.86 9.26
C LEU A 324 4.35 -15.93 9.65
N LYS A 325 4.25 -16.98 8.85
CA LYS A 325 3.50 -18.19 9.17
C LYS A 325 4.48 -19.35 9.40
N LEU A 326 4.35 -20.03 10.52
CA LEU A 326 5.05 -21.28 10.81
C LEU A 326 4.04 -22.42 10.72
N GLU A 327 4.33 -23.47 9.94
CA GLU A 327 3.41 -24.57 9.70
C GLU A 327 3.91 -25.85 10.39
N GLY A 328 3.06 -26.53 11.16
CA GLY A 328 3.41 -27.84 11.75
C GLY A 328 4.49 -27.81 12.86
N LEU A 329 4.58 -26.71 13.60
CA LEU A 329 5.56 -26.53 14.68
C LEU A 329 5.24 -27.44 15.89
N SER A 330 6.24 -28.19 16.39
CA SER A 330 6.13 -28.93 17.64
C SER A 330 6.27 -27.98 18.84
N TYR A 331 5.35 -28.09 19.81
CA TYR A 331 5.33 -27.34 21.05
C TYR A 331 5.13 -28.25 22.26
N ASN A 332 6.12 -28.27 23.16
CA ASN A 332 6.03 -29.03 24.40
C ASN A 332 5.38 -28.20 25.51
N LEU A 333 4.25 -28.67 26.02
CA LEU A 333 3.49 -28.02 27.08
C LEU A 333 3.02 -29.05 28.11
N LEU A 334 3.37 -28.82 29.38
CA LEU A 334 2.97 -29.67 30.51
C LEU A 334 3.29 -31.17 30.29
N GLY A 335 4.46 -31.45 29.71
CA GLY A 335 4.95 -32.81 29.47
C GLY A 335 4.35 -33.52 28.24
N ASN A 336 3.49 -32.84 27.46
CA ASN A 336 2.94 -33.37 26.21
C ASN A 336 3.42 -32.55 25.02
N GLU A 337 3.54 -33.20 23.87
CA GLU A 337 3.88 -32.57 22.60
C GLU A 337 2.60 -32.24 21.82
N TYR A 338 2.54 -31.05 21.24
CA TYR A 338 1.45 -30.57 20.39
C TYR A 338 2.02 -30.09 19.05
N THR A 339 1.22 -30.18 17.99
CA THR A 339 1.54 -29.58 16.69
C THR A 339 0.65 -28.36 16.48
N LEU A 340 1.26 -27.24 16.11
CA LEU A 340 0.58 -25.95 15.92
C LEU A 340 1.10 -25.26 14.65
N ASP A 341 0.21 -24.60 13.92
CA ASP A 341 0.60 -23.48 13.08
C ASP A 341 0.63 -22.21 13.93
N LEU A 342 1.55 -21.28 13.62
CA LEU A 342 1.59 -19.96 14.24
C LEU A 342 1.51 -18.87 13.17
N GLY A 343 0.57 -17.94 13.36
CA GLY A 343 0.45 -16.71 12.57
C GLY A 343 1.02 -15.54 13.36
N ILE A 344 2.04 -14.86 12.82
CA ILE A 344 2.73 -13.75 13.47
C ILE A 344 2.49 -12.46 12.69
N GLN A 345 2.09 -11.39 13.40
CA GLN A 345 1.94 -10.05 12.85
C GLN A 345 2.96 -9.11 13.47
N ARG A 346 3.47 -8.17 12.68
CA ARG A 346 4.43 -7.15 13.06
C ARG A 346 3.76 -5.79 13.08
N THR A 347 3.19 -5.41 14.22
CA THR A 347 2.58 -4.09 14.36
C THR A 347 3.63 -3.00 14.36
N GLU A 348 3.42 -1.94 13.60
CA GLU A 348 4.27 -0.76 13.60
C GLU A 348 3.92 0.14 14.78
N ILE A 349 4.94 0.54 15.51
CA ILE A 349 4.87 1.49 16.61
C ILE A 349 5.59 2.75 16.16
N ASP A 350 4.82 3.83 16.10
CA ASP A 350 5.30 5.12 15.64
C ASP A 350 6.41 5.68 16.55
N ASN A 351 7.35 6.42 15.96
CA ASN A 351 8.29 7.23 16.71
C ASN A 351 7.65 8.58 17.10
N SER A 352 8.27 9.29 18.05
CA SER A 352 7.74 10.58 18.51
C SER A 352 7.80 11.71 17.48
N ALA A 353 8.57 11.53 16.40
CA ALA A 353 8.69 12.50 15.32
C ALA A 353 7.69 12.24 14.17
N HIS A 354 6.96 11.12 14.24
CA HIS A 354 6.05 10.60 13.22
C HIS A 354 6.70 10.34 11.86
N SER A 355 8.03 10.17 11.83
CA SER A 355 8.84 10.07 10.61
C SER A 355 9.42 8.68 10.36
N ASP A 356 9.34 7.80 11.36
CA ASP A 356 9.85 6.43 11.32
C ASP A 356 9.10 5.58 12.35
N PHE A 357 9.33 4.28 12.34
CA PHE A 357 8.66 3.35 13.25
C PHE A 357 9.57 2.19 13.65
N TRP A 358 9.12 1.44 14.63
CA TRP A 358 9.71 0.18 15.03
C TRP A 358 8.62 -0.88 15.17
N ASN A 359 8.95 -2.16 15.06
CA ASN A 359 7.93 -3.21 15.10
C ASN A 359 7.78 -3.80 16.50
N ARG A 360 6.54 -4.01 16.94
CA ARG A 360 6.23 -4.89 18.06
C ARG A 360 5.38 -6.02 17.54
N SER A 361 5.96 -7.22 17.51
CA SER A 361 5.28 -8.38 16.96
C SER A 361 4.46 -9.11 18.00
N THR A 362 3.39 -9.76 17.54
CA THR A 362 2.54 -10.64 18.34
C THR A 362 2.29 -11.95 17.59
N ILE A 363 2.07 -13.02 18.35
CA ILE A 363 1.36 -14.20 17.83
C ILE A 363 -0.10 -13.76 17.66
N ALA A 364 -0.51 -13.56 16.42
CA ALA A 364 -1.85 -13.08 16.08
C ALA A 364 -2.87 -14.23 16.14
N ASP A 365 -2.44 -15.45 15.78
CA ASP A 365 -3.27 -16.65 15.87
C ASP A 365 -2.40 -17.91 16.00
N GLN A 366 -2.96 -19.00 16.50
CA GLN A 366 -2.31 -20.30 16.63
C GLN A 366 -3.29 -21.48 16.58
N GLY A 367 -2.90 -22.58 15.96
CA GLY A 367 -3.74 -23.77 15.83
C GLY A 367 -3.72 -24.33 14.40
N ASP A 368 -4.89 -24.62 13.84
CA ASP A 368 -5.03 -24.95 12.41
C ASP A 368 -5.15 -23.65 11.61
N LEU A 369 -4.07 -23.30 10.90
CA LEU A 369 -4.03 -22.12 10.02
C LEU A 369 -3.91 -22.55 8.56
N SER A 370 -4.39 -23.75 8.20
CA SER A 370 -4.31 -24.32 6.84
C SER A 370 -4.97 -23.45 5.76
N THR A 371 -5.96 -22.64 6.13
CA THR A 371 -6.63 -21.69 5.22
C THR A 371 -6.01 -20.29 5.21
N PHE A 372 -4.95 -20.06 5.99
CA PHE A 372 -4.25 -18.77 6.10
C PHE A 372 -2.91 -18.77 5.38
N TYR A 373 -2.38 -17.58 5.16
CA TYR A 373 -1.20 -17.33 4.33
C TYR A 373 -0.19 -16.46 5.08
N GLY A 374 1.01 -16.32 4.53
CA GLY A 374 2.02 -15.41 5.08
C GLY A 374 2.88 -14.78 3.99
N TYR A 375 3.35 -13.56 4.23
CA TYR A 375 4.41 -12.94 3.44
C TYR A 375 5.69 -13.78 3.48
N GLN A 376 5.97 -14.37 4.64
CA GLN A 376 6.98 -15.39 4.83
C GLN A 376 6.32 -16.64 5.40
N VAL A 377 6.57 -17.80 4.81
CA VAL A 377 6.10 -19.10 5.30
C VAL A 377 7.30 -20.01 5.54
N LEU A 378 7.34 -20.68 6.68
CA LEU A 378 8.29 -21.74 6.97
C LEU A 378 7.51 -23.00 7.33
N ASP A 379 7.74 -24.09 6.58
CA ASP A 379 7.39 -25.43 7.02
C ASP A 379 8.26 -25.79 8.23
N ALA A 380 7.63 -25.73 9.41
CA ALA A 380 8.24 -25.99 10.70
C ALA A 380 8.04 -27.46 11.14
N SER A 381 7.65 -28.35 10.22
CA SER A 381 7.52 -29.78 10.49
C SER A 381 8.85 -30.38 10.96
N GLY A 382 8.81 -31.01 12.13
CA GLY A 382 9.97 -31.59 12.80
C GLY A 382 10.87 -30.56 13.53
N TYR A 383 10.47 -29.29 13.59
CA TYR A 383 11.07 -28.32 14.49
C TYR A 383 10.27 -28.24 15.79
N THR A 384 10.96 -28.14 16.92
CA THR A 384 10.38 -27.85 18.23
C THR A 384 10.65 -26.41 18.62
N ALA A 385 9.63 -25.71 19.10
CA ALA A 385 9.76 -24.38 19.69
C ALA A 385 10.42 -24.48 21.06
N VAL A 386 11.59 -23.86 21.23
CA VAL A 386 12.33 -23.86 22.51
C VAL A 386 12.61 -22.44 23.01
N PRO A 387 12.56 -22.21 24.34
CA PRO A 387 12.78 -20.89 24.90
C PRO A 387 14.20 -20.38 24.69
N GLY A 388 14.33 -19.09 24.40
CA GLY A 388 15.62 -18.41 24.39
C GLY A 388 16.18 -18.19 25.79
N LYS A 389 17.49 -18.33 25.94
CA LYS A 389 18.23 -18.07 27.19
C LYS A 389 18.71 -16.62 27.28
N ILE A 390 19.12 -16.22 28.48
CA ILE A 390 19.81 -14.95 28.72
C ILE A 390 21.32 -15.18 28.59
N TYR A 391 21.97 -14.35 27.76
CA TYR A 391 23.42 -14.36 27.60
C TYR A 391 24.11 -14.16 28.97
N PRO A 392 25.11 -14.96 29.35
CA PRO A 392 25.58 -15.01 30.74
C PRO A 392 26.23 -13.72 31.25
N LYS A 393 26.78 -12.90 30.36
CA LYS A 393 27.45 -11.65 30.72
C LYS A 393 26.49 -10.47 30.58
N THR A 394 26.36 -9.69 31.64
CA THR A 394 25.76 -8.35 31.57
C THR A 394 26.74 -7.41 30.86
N LEU A 395 26.26 -6.71 29.84
CA LEU A 395 27.02 -5.70 29.12
C LEU A 395 26.85 -4.33 29.77
N ASN A 396 27.86 -3.47 29.64
CA ASN A 396 27.80 -2.14 30.23
C ASN A 396 26.91 -1.18 29.42
N SER A 397 26.90 -1.27 28.08
CA SER A 397 26.13 -0.41 27.19
C SER A 397 25.61 -1.16 25.96
N LEU A 398 24.77 -0.51 25.14
CA LEU A 398 24.26 -1.07 23.89
C LEU A 398 25.35 -1.26 22.83
N GLU A 399 26.39 -0.43 22.82
CA GLU A 399 27.52 -0.51 21.89
C GLU A 399 28.31 -1.81 22.08
N ALA A 400 28.39 -2.31 23.32
CA ALA A 400 29.09 -3.55 23.63
C ALA A 400 28.46 -4.77 22.95
N ILE A 401 27.20 -4.69 22.48
CA ILE A 401 26.55 -5.76 21.71
C ILE A 401 27.29 -5.98 20.37
N LYS A 402 27.88 -4.93 19.78
CA LYS A 402 28.66 -5.04 18.52
C LYS A 402 29.90 -5.93 18.65
N GLY A 403 30.40 -6.10 19.87
CA GLY A 403 31.56 -6.95 20.15
C GLY A 403 31.22 -8.44 20.29
N LEU A 404 29.94 -8.81 20.22
CA LEU A 404 29.50 -10.20 20.26
C LEU A 404 29.46 -10.79 18.85
N ASP A 405 29.85 -12.06 18.74
CA ASP A 405 29.45 -12.88 17.59
C ASP A 405 27.96 -13.25 17.76
N LEU A 406 27.08 -12.37 17.29
CA LEU A 406 25.64 -12.50 17.48
C LEU A 406 25.07 -13.77 16.83
N LEU A 407 25.66 -14.24 15.72
CA LEU A 407 25.24 -15.49 15.11
C LEU A 407 25.57 -16.68 16.03
N GLN A 408 26.77 -16.71 16.60
CA GLN A 408 27.15 -17.77 17.54
C GLN A 408 26.32 -17.68 18.83
N VAL A 409 26.07 -16.48 19.36
CA VAL A 409 25.21 -16.26 20.53
C VAL A 409 23.81 -16.84 20.30
N LEU A 410 23.22 -16.65 19.12
CA LEU A 410 21.92 -17.22 18.77
C LEU A 410 21.97 -18.74 18.61
N LYS A 411 23.03 -19.28 17.99
CA LYS A 411 23.25 -20.74 17.88
C LYS A 411 23.32 -21.42 19.24
N ASP A 412 24.00 -20.79 20.19
CA ASP A 412 24.11 -21.27 21.58
C ASP A 412 22.78 -21.15 22.37
N GLY A 413 21.78 -20.53 21.75
CA GLY A 413 20.40 -20.46 22.22
C GLY A 413 20.08 -19.22 23.06
N TYR A 414 20.90 -18.17 23.00
CA TYR A 414 20.67 -16.92 23.72
C TYR A 414 19.89 -15.93 22.85
N LEU A 415 18.65 -15.61 23.26
CA LEU A 415 17.81 -14.59 22.59
C LEU A 415 17.70 -13.29 23.38
N TYR A 416 18.36 -13.22 24.54
CA TYR A 416 18.32 -12.06 25.43
C TYR A 416 19.72 -11.69 25.91
N VAL A 417 19.98 -10.39 26.08
CA VAL A 417 21.20 -9.89 26.73
C VAL A 417 20.85 -8.80 27.74
N ARG A 418 21.48 -8.83 28.92
CA ARG A 418 21.32 -7.76 29.92
C ARG A 418 22.28 -6.62 29.63
N VAL A 419 21.77 -5.39 29.71
CA VAL A 419 22.57 -4.17 29.58
C VAL A 419 22.34 -3.29 30.80
N ALA A 420 23.42 -2.87 31.45
CA ALA A 420 23.38 -2.08 32.67
C ALA A 420 22.94 -0.64 32.41
N ASP A 421 23.55 0.03 31.44
CA ASP A 421 23.23 1.39 31.05
C ASP A 421 22.20 1.42 29.90
N LEU A 422 20.92 1.59 30.25
CA LEU A 422 19.82 1.68 29.28
C LEU A 422 19.05 2.99 29.46
N ALA A 423 19.32 3.95 28.58
CA ALA A 423 18.56 5.20 28.49
C ALA A 423 17.06 4.94 28.28
N LYS A 424 16.19 5.56 29.10
CA LYS A 424 14.73 5.32 29.12
C LYS A 424 14.04 5.55 27.77
N SER A 425 14.59 6.41 26.92
CA SER A 425 14.06 6.70 25.58
C SER A 425 14.16 5.52 24.62
N ASN A 426 15.15 4.64 24.77
CA ASN A 426 15.37 3.55 23.82
C ASN A 426 14.26 2.51 23.98
N LYS A 427 13.61 2.11 22.88
CA LYS A 427 12.52 1.10 22.87
C LYS A 427 12.90 -0.19 22.15
N PHE A 428 13.85 -0.11 21.23
CA PHE A 428 14.27 -1.20 20.39
C PHE A 428 15.76 -1.09 20.03
N VAL A 429 16.31 -2.15 19.45
CA VAL A 429 17.65 -2.20 18.87
C VAL A 429 17.61 -2.87 17.49
N GLN A 430 18.63 -2.62 16.67
CA GLN A 430 18.81 -3.23 15.35
C GLN A 430 19.77 -4.44 15.40
N TYR A 431 19.88 -5.08 16.57
CA TYR A 431 20.60 -6.33 16.73
C TYR A 431 19.60 -7.48 16.87
N PRO A 432 19.87 -8.67 16.31
CA PRO A 432 18.99 -9.84 16.37
C PRO A 432 18.90 -10.47 17.77
N ILE A 433 18.82 -9.68 18.84
CA ILE A 433 18.74 -10.13 20.22
C ILE A 433 17.97 -9.11 21.06
N ASN A 434 17.01 -9.58 21.86
CA ASN A 434 16.27 -8.70 22.75
C ASN A 434 17.17 -8.24 23.90
N VAL A 435 17.01 -6.99 24.32
CA VAL A 435 17.81 -6.39 25.39
C VAL A 435 16.96 -6.28 26.65
N LEU A 436 17.51 -6.67 27.79
CA LEU A 436 16.85 -6.64 29.09
C LEU A 436 17.48 -5.60 30.00
N SER A 437 16.67 -4.90 30.79
CA SER A 437 17.14 -4.22 31.99
C SER A 437 17.75 -5.23 32.98
N THR A 438 18.61 -4.78 33.89
CA THR A 438 19.28 -5.65 34.87
C THR A 438 18.30 -6.42 35.76
N ASN A 439 17.14 -5.83 36.04
CA ASN A 439 16.14 -6.40 36.94
C ASN A 439 14.95 -7.04 36.22
N TYR A 440 14.86 -6.94 34.89
CA TYR A 440 13.76 -7.55 34.14
C TYR A 440 13.78 -9.08 34.29
N LYS A 441 12.63 -9.65 34.60
CA LYS A 441 12.43 -11.11 34.65
C LYS A 441 11.66 -11.52 33.39
N ILE A 442 12.24 -12.45 32.64
CA ILE A 442 11.53 -13.06 31.51
C ILE A 442 10.37 -13.91 32.05
N PRO A 443 9.17 -13.81 31.46
CA PRO A 443 8.06 -14.67 31.83
C PRO A 443 8.36 -16.13 31.48
N GLU A 444 7.58 -17.06 32.06
CA GLU A 444 7.62 -18.47 31.63
C GLU A 444 7.32 -18.55 30.13
N PHE A 445 8.04 -19.41 29.42
CA PHE A 445 7.82 -19.61 28.00
C PHE A 445 6.48 -20.27 27.72
N ARG A 446 5.60 -19.50 27.09
CA ARG A 446 4.29 -19.93 26.60
C ARG A 446 4.07 -19.36 25.21
N LEU A 447 3.62 -20.21 24.29
CA LEU A 447 3.08 -19.77 23.01
C LEU A 447 1.60 -19.47 23.22
N THR A 448 1.26 -18.19 23.28
CA THR A 448 -0.12 -17.71 23.39
C THR A 448 -0.35 -16.56 22.42
N VAL A 449 -1.58 -16.42 21.96
CA VAL A 449 -2.04 -15.22 21.25
C VAL A 449 -1.69 -13.96 22.06
N ASP A 450 -1.38 -12.88 21.36
CA ASP A 450 -0.92 -11.57 21.88
C ASP A 450 0.46 -11.55 22.54
N SER A 451 1.11 -12.70 22.73
CA SER A 451 2.48 -12.74 23.24
C SER A 451 3.50 -12.33 22.18
N ASN A 452 4.64 -11.79 22.62
CA ASN A 452 5.74 -11.46 21.70
C ASN A 452 6.45 -12.75 21.24
N PRO A 453 6.49 -13.04 19.93
CA PRO A 453 7.16 -14.23 19.42
C PRO A 453 8.68 -14.07 19.52
N ASN A 454 9.28 -14.78 20.47
CA ASN A 454 10.72 -14.79 20.72
C ASN A 454 11.23 -16.16 21.22
N PHE A 455 11.56 -17.06 20.29
CA PHE A 455 11.92 -18.46 20.56
C PHE A 455 12.84 -19.02 19.47
N LEU A 456 13.43 -20.18 19.72
CA LEU A 456 14.26 -20.89 18.74
C LEU A 456 13.45 -22.01 18.09
N LEU A 457 13.78 -22.32 16.83
CA LEU A 457 13.32 -23.52 16.15
C LEU A 457 14.46 -24.54 16.18
N GLN A 458 14.25 -25.60 16.94
CA GLN A 458 15.25 -26.65 17.15
C GLN A 458 14.87 -27.93 16.42
N LYS A 459 15.82 -28.52 15.70
CA LYS A 459 15.67 -29.82 15.03
C LYS A 459 16.84 -30.71 15.38
N ASN A 460 16.56 -31.93 15.84
CA ASN A 460 17.59 -32.89 16.29
C ASN A 460 18.57 -32.30 17.33
N GLY A 461 18.08 -31.45 18.24
CA GLY A 461 18.91 -30.78 19.25
C GLY A 461 19.73 -29.59 18.74
N ILE A 462 19.63 -29.25 17.44
CA ILE A 462 20.35 -28.14 16.82
C ILE A 462 19.40 -26.98 16.59
N ASN A 463 19.79 -25.78 17.03
CA ASN A 463 19.05 -24.56 16.72
C ASN A 463 19.36 -24.16 15.26
N GLU A 464 18.35 -24.24 14.39
CA GLU A 464 18.51 -23.87 12.98
C GLU A 464 17.91 -22.52 12.64
N TYR A 465 16.90 -22.08 13.38
CA TYR A 465 16.35 -20.73 13.27
C TYR A 465 16.15 -20.10 14.65
N ALA A 466 16.19 -18.77 14.67
CA ALA A 466 15.65 -17.97 15.75
C ALA A 466 14.46 -17.15 15.24
N VAL A 467 13.43 -17.02 16.07
CA VAL A 467 12.38 -16.02 15.92
C VAL A 467 12.68 -14.96 16.97
N VAL A 468 13.01 -13.74 16.55
CA VAL A 468 13.31 -12.61 17.45
C VAL A 468 12.35 -11.49 17.14
N ASN A 469 11.46 -11.16 18.09
CA ASN A 469 10.37 -10.21 17.88
C ASN A 469 9.63 -10.46 16.56
N GLY A 470 9.31 -11.73 16.26
CA GLY A 470 8.57 -12.13 15.06
C GLY A 470 9.35 -12.08 13.74
N PHE A 471 10.64 -11.79 13.76
CA PHE A 471 11.53 -11.90 12.60
C PHE A 471 12.18 -13.28 12.58
N LEU A 472 12.08 -13.99 11.46
CA LEU A 472 12.73 -15.29 11.28
C LEU A 472 14.19 -15.10 10.86
N ILE A 473 15.08 -15.80 11.55
CA ILE A 473 16.53 -15.68 11.42
C ILE A 473 17.10 -17.08 11.18
N PRO A 474 17.56 -17.43 9.97
CA PRO A 474 18.32 -18.66 9.75
C PRO A 474 19.67 -18.59 10.46
N LEU A 475 20.01 -19.66 11.19
CA LEU A 475 21.27 -19.77 11.95
C LEU A 475 22.32 -20.60 11.20
N GLN A 476 21.92 -21.33 10.17
CA GLN A 476 22.84 -22.13 9.33
C GLN A 476 23.08 -21.46 7.97
N GLY A 477 24.28 -21.68 7.41
CA GLY A 477 24.70 -21.11 6.12
C GLY A 477 25.64 -19.89 6.22
N GLN A 478 26.24 -19.52 5.09
CA GLN A 478 27.13 -18.34 4.99
C GLN A 478 26.31 -17.07 4.74
N GLN A 479 25.58 -16.57 5.74
CA GLN A 479 24.97 -15.25 5.63
C GLN A 479 26.01 -14.17 5.95
N LYS A 480 26.42 -13.42 4.92
CA LYS A 480 27.46 -12.38 5.02
C LYS A 480 26.92 -11.01 5.45
N ASP A 481 25.60 -10.79 5.44
CA ASP A 481 25.02 -9.49 5.78
C ASP A 481 23.62 -9.67 6.40
N PHE A 482 23.54 -9.66 7.73
CA PHE A 482 22.29 -9.81 8.47
C PHE A 482 21.69 -8.41 8.68
N ARG A 483 20.91 -7.91 7.71
CA ARG A 483 20.13 -6.67 7.91
C ARG A 483 18.91 -6.96 8.79
N PHE A 484 19.14 -7.05 10.10
CA PHE A 484 18.09 -7.23 11.08
C PHE A 484 17.47 -5.87 11.46
N LYS A 485 16.14 -5.80 11.42
CA LYS A 485 15.43 -4.52 11.59
C LYS A 485 15.12 -4.17 13.04
N ASN A 486 14.68 -5.14 13.86
CA ASN A 486 14.05 -4.79 15.13
C ASN A 486 13.99 -5.89 16.20
N ALA A 487 14.64 -5.64 17.34
CA ALA A 487 14.48 -6.38 18.59
C ALA A 487 14.11 -5.42 19.72
N LEU A 488 13.46 -5.93 20.76
CA LEU A 488 12.88 -5.11 21.82
C LEU A 488 13.88 -4.82 22.94
N ILE A 489 13.73 -3.65 23.56
CA ILE A 489 14.29 -3.36 24.88
C ILE A 489 13.20 -3.54 25.93
N LEU A 490 13.33 -4.59 26.74
CA LEU A 490 12.39 -4.98 27.78
C LEU A 490 12.90 -4.48 29.14
N ARG A 491 12.05 -3.79 29.91
CA ARG A 491 12.45 -3.10 31.14
C ARG A 491 11.70 -3.53 32.37
#